data_AF-A0A9W6BKN7-F1
#
_entry.id   AF-A0A9W6BKN7-F1
#
_cell.length_a   1.000
_cell.length_b   1.000
_cell.length_c   1.000
_cell.angle_alpha   90.00
_cell.angle_beta   90.00
_cell.angle_gamma   90.00
#
_symmetry.space_group_name_H-M   'P 1'
#
loop_
_entity.id
_entity.type
_entity.pdbx_description
1 polymer ?
#
loop_
_entity_poly.entity_id
_entity_poly.type
_entity_poly.pdbx_seq_one_letter_code
_entity_poly.pdbx_strand_id
1 'polypeptide(L)'
;VYGSGTWVYGAEPWVYGSGPWVYGAAPWVYGAGLWVYGAGLWVYGSGPWVYGAGLWVYGAGLWVYGADTWVYGAGPWVYGSGPLVYGSGTWVYGAEPWVYGSGPWVYGSGPWVYGAGLWVYGAGLWVYAADPWVYGAGLLVYGADPWVYGSGPWVYGSGTWVYGAGPWVYGAGPWVYGSGP
;
A
#
# COMPACT_ATOMS: atom_id res chain seq x y z
N VAL A 1 28.62 -4.08 11.03
CA VAL A 1 29.23 -4.49 9.74
C VAL A 1 29.12 -3.37 8.73
N TYR A 2 30.23 -3.03 8.08
CA TYR A 2 30.28 -2.23 6.85
C TYR A 2 30.88 -3.09 5.75
N GLY A 3 30.18 -3.23 4.62
CA GLY A 3 30.64 -4.07 3.51
C GLY A 3 30.32 -3.46 2.16
N SER A 4 31.30 -3.49 1.26
CA SER A 4 31.13 -3.22 -0.18
C SER A 4 31.67 -4.40 -0.97
N GLY A 5 30.84 -5.04 -1.79
CA GLY A 5 31.26 -6.20 -2.56
C GLY A 5 30.15 -6.77 -3.43
N THR A 6 30.43 -7.87 -4.13
CA THR A 6 29.40 -8.59 -4.90
C THR A 6 28.31 -9.15 -3.99
N TRP A 7 28.71 -9.61 -2.81
CA TRP A 7 27.85 -10.11 -1.74
C TRP A 7 28.22 -9.43 -0.43
N VAL A 8 27.23 -8.89 0.29
CA VAL A 8 27.41 -8.33 1.62
C VAL A 8 26.47 -9.04 2.60
N TYR A 9 27.05 -9.61 3.66
CA TYR A 9 26.31 -10.25 4.75
C TYR A 9 26.65 -9.55 6.07
N GLY A 10 25.64 -9.29 6.91
CA GLY A 10 25.86 -8.75 8.24
C GLY A 10 24.79 -9.18 9.24
N ALA A 11 25.21 -9.45 10.48
CA ALA A 11 24.32 -9.79 11.60
C ALA A 11 24.70 -9.06 12.91
N GLU A 12 25.42 -7.94 12.77
CA GLU A 12 25.78 -7.09 13.91
C GLU A 12 24.70 -6.04 14.16
N PRO A 13 24.66 -5.36 15.33
CA PRO A 13 23.62 -4.39 15.66
C PRO A 13 23.31 -3.35 14.58
N TRP A 14 24.32 -3.01 13.77
CA TRP A 14 24.23 -2.18 12.58
C TRP A 14 24.84 -2.88 11.37
N VAL A 15 24.11 -2.93 10.27
CA VAL A 15 24.57 -3.46 8.98
C VAL A 15 24.45 -2.38 7.91
N TYR A 16 25.58 -2.04 7.30
CA TYR A 16 25.66 -1.15 6.14
C TYR A 16 26.27 -1.93 4.99
N GLY A 17 25.47 -2.17 3.94
CA GLY A 17 25.87 -2.96 2.79
C GLY A 17 25.63 -2.24 1.47
N SER A 18 26.64 -2.30 0.59
CA SER A 18 26.53 -1.86 -0.80
C SER A 18 27.03 -2.94 -1.75
N GLY A 19 26.23 -3.31 -2.74
CA GLY A 19 26.57 -4.39 -3.65
C GLY A 19 25.38 -4.93 -4.40
N PRO A 20 25.57 -5.73 -5.47
CA PRO A 20 24.48 -6.42 -6.15
C PRO A 20 23.56 -7.19 -5.19
N TRP A 21 24.12 -7.81 -4.16
CA TRP A 21 23.38 -8.57 -3.15
C TRP A 21 23.75 -8.10 -1.74
N VAL A 22 22.75 -7.64 -0.98
CA VAL A 22 22.90 -7.21 0.41
C VAL A 22 21.94 -8.00 1.31
N TYR A 23 22.48 -8.65 2.33
CA TYR A 23 21.74 -9.40 3.35
C TYR A 23 22.10 -8.88 4.75
N GLY A 24 21.10 -8.38 5.48
CA GLY A 24 21.26 -7.89 6.85
C GLY A 24 20.24 -8.50 7.81
N ALA A 25 20.71 -9.00 8.96
CA ALA A 25 19.87 -9.46 10.05
C ALA A 25 20.27 -8.75 11.35
N ALA A 26 19.70 -7.58 11.59
CA ALA A 26 20.14 -6.64 12.62
C ALA A 26 19.03 -5.68 13.05
N PRO A 27 19.06 -5.15 14.29
CA PRO A 27 18.21 -4.03 14.69
C PRO A 27 18.17 -2.89 13.66
N TRP A 28 19.31 -2.58 13.02
CA TRP A 28 19.40 -1.59 11.95
C TRP A 28 20.10 -2.16 10.71
N VAL A 29 19.38 -2.21 9.58
CA VAL A 29 19.89 -2.65 8.28
C VAL A 29 19.77 -1.54 7.25
N TYR A 30 20.89 -1.19 6.62
CA TYR A 30 20.97 -0.25 5.51
C TYR A 30 21.59 -0.95 4.30
N GLY A 31 20.84 -1.08 3.21
CA GLY A 31 21.26 -1.77 2.01
C GLY A 31 21.03 -0.98 0.73
N ALA A 32 22.04 -0.97 -0.14
CA ALA A 32 21.93 -0.45 -1.51
C ALA A 32 22.44 -1.50 -2.51
N GLY A 33 21.58 -1.94 -3.43
CA GLY A 33 21.93 -3.05 -4.31
C GLY A 33 20.94 -3.40 -5.41
N LEU A 34 21.22 -4.47 -6.17
CA LEU A 34 20.24 -5.04 -7.09
C LEU A 34 19.12 -5.73 -6.27
N TRP A 35 19.55 -6.46 -5.24
CA TRP A 35 18.71 -7.14 -4.26
C TRP A 35 19.15 -6.74 -2.85
N VAL A 36 18.19 -6.26 -2.07
CA VAL A 36 18.37 -5.93 -0.65
C VAL A 36 17.40 -6.75 0.17
N TYR A 37 17.94 -7.56 1.09
CA TYR A 37 17.20 -8.34 2.08
C TYR A 37 17.58 -7.87 3.47
N GLY A 38 16.61 -7.37 4.23
CA GLY A 38 16.83 -6.90 5.60
C GLY A 38 15.82 -7.46 6.57
N ALA A 39 16.31 -7.87 7.74
CA ALA A 39 15.48 -8.31 8.87
C ALA A 39 15.92 -7.59 10.17
N GLY A 40 14.99 -6.88 10.81
CA GLY A 40 15.12 -6.35 12.17
C GLY A 40 14.32 -5.08 12.42
N LEU A 41 14.61 -4.31 13.48
CA LEU A 41 13.72 -3.22 13.89
C LEU A 41 13.54 -2.14 12.81
N TRP A 42 14.64 -1.78 12.13
CA TRP A 42 14.66 -0.79 11.06
C TRP A 42 15.39 -1.34 9.84
N VAL A 43 14.70 -1.40 8.70
CA VAL A 43 15.30 -1.79 7.41
C VAL A 43 15.14 -0.65 6.41
N TYR A 44 16.27 -0.22 5.86
CA TYR A 44 16.34 0.76 4.78
C TYR A 44 16.98 0.08 3.57
N GLY A 45 16.21 -0.03 2.48
CA GLY A 45 16.65 -0.68 1.25
C GLY A 45 16.46 0.22 0.03
N SER A 46 17.47 0.25 -0.82
CA SER A 46 17.40 0.90 -2.14
C SER A 46 17.91 -0.06 -3.21
N GLY A 47 17.12 -0.25 -4.26
CA GLY A 47 17.45 -1.20 -5.31
C GLY A 47 16.25 -1.66 -6.12
N PRO A 48 16.43 -2.24 -7.31
CA PRO A 48 15.34 -2.86 -8.06
C PRO A 48 14.47 -3.80 -7.23
N TRP A 49 15.05 -4.57 -6.31
CA TRP A 49 14.34 -5.48 -5.42
C TRP A 49 14.69 -5.21 -3.96
N VAL A 50 13.70 -4.84 -3.15
CA VAL A 50 13.85 -4.61 -1.71
C VAL A 50 12.87 -5.49 -0.94
N TYR A 51 13.40 -6.27 0.00
CA TYR A 51 12.65 -7.12 0.92
C TYR A 51 13.02 -6.76 2.36
N GLY A 52 12.03 -6.35 3.15
CA GLY A 52 12.18 -6.02 4.56
C GLY A 52 11.26 -6.85 5.46
N ALA A 53 11.74 -7.13 6.68
CA ALA A 53 10.98 -7.76 7.77
C ALA A 53 11.41 -7.18 9.13
N GLY A 54 10.49 -6.94 10.07
CA GLY A 54 10.76 -5.94 11.11
C GLY A 54 9.62 -5.07 11.62
N LEU A 55 9.99 -3.99 12.31
CA LEU A 55 9.07 -3.00 12.85
C LEU A 55 8.82 -1.86 11.84
N TRP A 56 9.89 -1.38 11.20
CA TRP A 56 9.87 -0.31 10.21
C TRP A 56 10.67 -0.70 8.97
N VAL A 57 10.04 -0.59 7.80
CA VAL A 57 10.68 -0.84 6.51
C VAL A 57 10.49 0.34 5.58
N TYR A 58 11.61 0.81 5.03
CA TYR A 58 11.69 1.86 4.04
C TYR A 58 12.37 1.29 2.80
N GLY A 59 11.61 1.11 1.73
CA GLY A 59 12.09 0.55 0.47
C GLY A 59 11.87 1.49 -0.70
N ALA A 60 12.90 1.64 -1.54
CA ALA A 60 12.80 2.34 -2.82
C ALA A 60 13.33 1.44 -3.95
N GLY A 61 12.49 1.12 -4.94
CA GLY A 61 12.83 0.11 -5.93
C GLY A 61 11.85 -0.09 -7.08
N LEU A 62 12.12 -1.09 -7.93
CA LEU A 62 11.11 -1.55 -8.88
C LEU A 62 10.02 -2.35 -8.15
N TRP A 63 10.48 -3.17 -7.20
CA TRP A 63 9.67 -4.01 -6.33
C TRP A 63 10.07 -3.78 -4.87
N VAL A 64 9.10 -3.41 -4.05
CA VAL A 64 9.27 -3.25 -2.60
C VAL A 64 8.31 -4.18 -1.89
N TYR A 65 8.84 -5.05 -1.04
CA TYR A 65 8.10 -5.98 -0.20
C TYR A 65 8.43 -5.72 1.27
N GLY A 66 7.41 -5.46 2.08
CA GLY A 66 7.52 -5.34 3.54
C GLY A 66 6.47 -6.19 4.25
N ALA A 67 6.87 -6.88 5.32
CA ALA A 67 6.01 -7.66 6.20
C ALA A 67 6.21 -7.23 7.66
N ASP A 68 5.65 -6.06 8.02
CA ASP A 68 6.14 -5.25 9.13
C ASP A 68 5.07 -4.44 9.82
N THR A 69 5.38 -3.86 10.98
CA THR A 69 4.41 -2.95 11.63
C THR A 69 4.14 -1.69 10.80
N TRP A 70 5.18 -1.16 10.15
CA TRP A 70 5.14 0.04 9.31
C TRP A 70 5.93 -0.18 8.03
N VAL A 71 5.25 -0.14 6.88
CA VAL A 71 5.87 -0.30 5.55
C VAL A 71 5.76 1.00 4.76
N TYR A 72 6.89 1.55 4.34
CA TYR A 72 6.99 2.70 3.44
C TYR A 72 7.69 2.27 2.15
N GLY A 73 6.94 2.20 1.05
CA GLY A 73 7.44 1.76 -0.24
C GLY A 73 7.28 2.82 -1.33
N ALA A 74 8.33 2.99 -2.13
CA ALA A 74 8.31 3.78 -3.36
C ALA A 74 8.81 2.94 -4.53
N GLY A 75 7.98 2.78 -5.55
CA GLY A 75 8.32 1.96 -6.72
C GLY A 75 7.12 1.57 -7.56
N PRO A 76 7.30 1.20 -8.84
CA PRO A 76 6.23 0.67 -9.68
C PRO A 76 5.37 -0.41 -9.00
N TRP A 77 5.97 -1.25 -8.15
CA TRP A 77 5.26 -2.28 -7.39
C TRP A 77 5.61 -2.19 -5.89
N VAL A 78 4.60 -1.95 -5.06
CA VAL A 78 4.73 -1.92 -3.59
C VAL A 78 3.76 -2.92 -2.97
N TYR A 79 4.29 -3.80 -2.12
CA TYR A 79 3.54 -4.79 -1.35
C TYR A 79 3.86 -4.63 0.13
N GLY A 80 2.82 -4.41 0.94
CA GLY A 80 2.93 -4.34 2.39
C GLY A 80 1.91 -5.26 3.07
N SER A 81 2.36 -6.06 4.04
CA SER A 81 1.51 -6.83 4.95
C SER A 81 1.77 -6.38 6.38
N GLY A 82 1.23 -5.21 6.72
CA GLY A 82 1.53 -4.52 7.97
C GLY A 82 0.41 -3.63 8.46
N PRO A 83 0.25 -3.41 9.78
CA PRO A 83 -0.79 -2.56 10.37
C PRO A 83 -0.89 -1.19 9.73
N LEU A 84 0.23 -0.64 9.26
CA LEU A 84 0.26 0.52 8.39
C LEU A 84 1.13 0.29 7.15
N VAL A 85 0.53 0.48 5.98
CA VAL A 85 1.21 0.46 4.68
C VAL A 85 1.06 1.82 4.01
N TYR A 86 2.18 2.43 3.65
CA TYR A 86 2.26 3.61 2.80
C TYR A 86 3.00 3.26 1.51
N GLY A 87 2.30 3.26 0.39
CA GLY A 87 2.84 2.91 -0.92
C GLY A 87 2.68 4.03 -1.94
N SER A 88 3.72 4.25 -2.73
CA SER A 88 3.68 5.11 -3.92
C SER A 88 4.22 4.35 -5.12
N GLY A 89 3.42 4.20 -6.17
CA GLY A 89 3.78 3.29 -7.25
C GLY A 89 2.80 3.24 -8.41
N THR A 90 3.07 2.37 -9.38
CA THR A 90 2.08 2.02 -10.40
C THR A 90 1.00 1.13 -9.79
N TRP A 91 1.44 0.18 -8.96
CA TRP A 91 0.63 -0.79 -8.26
C TRP A 91 1.00 -0.77 -6.77
N VAL A 92 0.01 -0.49 -5.92
CA VAL A 92 0.16 -0.54 -4.47
C VAL A 92 -0.79 -1.60 -3.91
N TYR A 93 -0.25 -2.56 -3.18
CA TYR A 93 -0.99 -3.62 -2.50
C TYR A 93 -0.74 -3.51 -1.00
N GLY A 94 -1.81 -3.32 -0.23
CA GLY A 94 -1.78 -3.36 1.22
C GLY A 94 -2.90 -4.26 1.75
N ALA A 95 -2.58 -5.08 2.73
CA ALA A 95 -3.57 -5.91 3.40
C ALA A 95 -3.31 -5.83 4.90
N GLU A 96 -4.00 -4.90 5.61
CA GLU A 96 -4.02 -4.74 7.08
C GLU A 96 -4.69 -3.42 7.54
N PRO A 97 -4.84 -3.15 8.87
CA PRO A 97 -5.63 -2.04 9.44
C PRO A 97 -5.66 -0.70 8.71
N TRP A 98 -4.52 -0.21 8.22
CA TRP A 98 -4.42 1.07 7.51
C TRP A 98 -3.61 0.94 6.23
N VAL A 99 -4.24 1.18 5.08
CA VAL A 99 -3.59 1.18 3.77
C VAL A 99 -3.69 2.57 3.15
N TYR A 100 -2.55 3.18 2.86
CA TYR A 100 -2.42 4.43 2.12
C TYR A 100 -1.67 4.16 0.82
N GLY A 101 -2.36 4.24 -0.31
CA GLY A 101 -1.79 4.01 -1.63
C GLY A 101 -1.91 5.22 -2.53
N SER A 102 -0.83 5.52 -3.25
CA SER A 102 -0.82 6.49 -4.33
C SER A 102 -0.27 5.84 -5.60
N GLY A 103 -1.05 5.88 -6.69
CA GLY A 103 -0.69 5.20 -7.92
C GLY A 103 -1.86 4.90 -8.84
N PRO A 104 -1.65 4.73 -10.16
CA PRO A 104 -2.67 4.26 -11.10
C PRO A 104 -3.56 3.13 -10.55
N TRP A 105 -2.99 2.16 -9.84
CA TRP A 105 -3.74 1.06 -9.23
C TRP A 105 -3.44 0.93 -7.74
N VAL A 106 -4.47 1.02 -6.91
CA VAL A 106 -4.38 0.81 -5.45
C VAL A 106 -5.31 -0.31 -5.04
N TYR A 107 -4.77 -1.31 -4.37
CA TYR A 107 -5.49 -2.44 -3.79
C TYR A 107 -5.26 -2.44 -2.28
N GLY A 108 -6.33 -2.22 -1.52
CA GLY A 108 -6.31 -2.19 -0.07
C GLY A 108 -7.33 -3.15 0.52
N SER A 109 -6.91 -3.95 1.49
CA SER A 109 -7.83 -4.66 2.37
C SER A 109 -7.51 -4.36 3.83
N GLY A 110 -8.52 -3.96 4.60
CA GLY A 110 -8.36 -3.62 6.01
C GLY A 110 -9.36 -2.58 6.49
N PRO A 111 -9.54 -2.41 7.80
CA PRO A 111 -10.43 -1.42 8.40
C PRO A 111 -10.44 -0.04 7.72
N TRP A 112 -9.28 0.48 7.31
CA TRP A 112 -9.15 1.78 6.66
C TRP A 112 -8.32 1.67 5.37
N VAL A 113 -8.92 2.05 4.25
CA VAL A 113 -8.25 2.09 2.94
C VAL A 113 -8.38 3.50 2.36
N TYR A 114 -7.24 4.11 2.05
CA TYR A 114 -7.11 5.41 1.41
C TYR A 114 -6.34 5.24 0.09
N GLY A 115 -6.99 5.52 -1.03
CA GLY A 115 -6.40 5.45 -2.37
C GLY A 115 -6.39 6.80 -3.07
N ALA A 116 -5.33 7.03 -3.85
CA ALA A 116 -5.23 8.08 -4.86
C ALA A 116 -4.56 7.47 -6.12
N GLY A 117 -5.04 7.73 -7.33
CA GLY A 117 -4.90 6.82 -8.46
C GLY A 117 -5.90 6.95 -9.62
N LEU A 118 -5.88 5.96 -10.52
CA LEU A 118 -6.89 5.80 -11.57
C LEU A 118 -7.97 4.80 -11.17
N TRP A 119 -7.56 3.74 -10.48
CA TRP A 119 -8.39 2.66 -9.99
C TRP A 119 -8.07 2.36 -8.53
N VAL A 120 -9.09 2.38 -7.68
CA VAL A 120 -8.98 1.93 -6.27
C VAL A 120 -9.91 0.77 -6.02
N TYR A 121 -9.34 -0.29 -5.45
CA TYR A 121 -10.05 -1.46 -4.96
C TYR A 121 -9.84 -1.54 -3.46
N GLY A 122 -10.86 -1.18 -2.69
CA GLY A 122 -10.83 -1.16 -1.23
C GLY A 122 -11.84 -2.11 -0.61
N ALA A 123 -11.40 -2.92 0.35
CA ALA A 123 -12.28 -3.74 1.18
C ALA A 123 -12.00 -3.46 2.66
N GLY A 124 -12.95 -2.89 3.39
CA GLY A 124 -12.68 -2.37 4.74
C GLY A 124 -13.91 -1.95 5.53
N LEU A 125 -13.70 -1.34 6.70
CA LEU A 125 -14.79 -0.60 7.34
C LEU A 125 -14.99 0.75 6.64
N TRP A 126 -13.89 1.38 6.25
CA TRP A 126 -13.84 2.70 5.64
C TRP A 126 -12.98 2.66 4.38
N VAL A 127 -13.57 3.00 3.25
CA VAL A 127 -12.87 3.12 1.97
C VAL A 127 -13.01 4.55 1.47
N TYR A 128 -11.90 5.25 1.32
CA TYR A 128 -11.82 6.60 0.79
C TYR A 128 -10.94 6.61 -0.47
N ALA A 129 -11.46 7.17 -1.55
CA ALA A 129 -10.74 7.33 -2.81
C ALA A 129 -11.07 8.66 -3.49
N ALA A 130 -10.16 9.13 -4.33
CA ALA A 130 -10.28 10.37 -5.10
C ALA A 130 -9.84 10.15 -6.56
N ASP A 131 -10.35 9.08 -7.18
CA ASP A 131 -9.87 8.47 -8.40
C ASP A 131 -10.97 8.12 -9.41
N PRO A 132 -10.78 8.29 -10.73
CA PRO A 132 -11.78 8.06 -11.77
C PRO A 132 -12.68 6.82 -11.62
N TRP A 133 -12.14 5.73 -11.06
CA TRP A 133 -12.86 4.50 -10.76
C TRP A 133 -12.61 4.04 -9.32
N VAL A 134 -13.67 3.94 -8.53
CA VAL A 134 -13.64 3.43 -7.15
C VAL A 134 -14.48 2.17 -7.02
N TYR A 135 -13.88 1.11 -6.49
CA TYR A 135 -14.54 -0.13 -6.12
C TYR A 135 -14.34 -0.37 -4.62
N GLY A 136 -15.35 -0.04 -3.82
CA GLY A 136 -15.32 -0.15 -2.37
C GLY A 136 -16.29 -1.21 -1.84
N ALA A 137 -15.86 -1.97 -0.84
CA ALA A 137 -16.74 -2.82 -0.04
C ALA A 137 -16.49 -2.53 1.44
N GLY A 138 -17.50 -2.09 2.18
CA GLY A 138 -17.32 -1.75 3.57
C GLY A 138 -18.49 -1.11 4.29
N LEU A 139 -18.30 -0.76 5.56
CA LEU A 139 -19.34 -0.05 6.32
C LEU A 139 -19.65 1.31 5.68
N LEU A 140 -18.60 2.02 5.26
CA LEU A 140 -18.68 3.26 4.52
C LEU A 140 -17.72 3.26 3.33
N VAL A 141 -18.26 3.65 2.17
CA VAL A 141 -17.50 3.90 0.93
C VAL A 141 -17.70 5.35 0.53
N TYR A 142 -16.60 6.08 0.34
CA TYR A 142 -16.57 7.46 -0.13
C TYR A 142 -15.67 7.57 -1.37
N GLY A 143 -16.23 8.08 -2.47
CA GLY A 143 -15.50 8.38 -3.69
C GLY A 143 -15.88 9.75 -4.26
N ALA A 144 -14.89 10.53 -4.70
CA ALA A 144 -15.14 11.87 -5.24
C ALA A 144 -15.38 11.89 -6.77
N ASP A 145 -15.67 10.74 -7.38
CA ASP A 145 -15.10 10.43 -8.69
C ASP A 145 -16.09 9.99 -9.74
N PRO A 146 -15.83 10.20 -11.05
CA PRO A 146 -16.74 9.86 -12.15
C PRO A 146 -17.48 8.53 -12.02
N TRP A 147 -16.84 7.47 -11.51
CA TRP A 147 -17.46 6.17 -11.29
C TRP A 147 -17.18 5.64 -9.86
N VAL A 148 -18.24 5.51 -9.06
CA VAL A 148 -18.18 4.92 -7.71
C VAL A 148 -19.04 3.67 -7.64
N TYR A 149 -18.42 2.54 -7.34
CA TYR A 149 -19.06 1.25 -7.07
C TYR A 149 -18.84 0.89 -5.61
N GLY A 150 -19.88 1.03 -4.78
CA GLY A 150 -19.83 0.76 -3.36
C GLY A 150 -20.75 -0.40 -2.95
N SER A 151 -20.30 -1.23 -2.02
CA SER A 151 -21.17 -2.18 -1.31
C SER A 151 -21.06 -1.99 0.19
N GLY A 152 -22.23 -1.90 0.84
CA GLY A 152 -22.37 -1.79 2.28
C GLY A 152 -23.34 -0.70 2.73
N PRO A 153 -23.52 -0.52 4.05
CA PRO A 153 -24.56 0.32 4.63
C PRO A 153 -24.59 1.75 4.10
N TRP A 154 -23.42 2.38 3.91
CA TRP A 154 -23.31 3.78 3.49
C TRP A 154 -22.38 3.92 2.28
N VAL A 155 -22.92 4.45 1.18
CA VAL A 155 -22.15 4.76 -0.05
C VAL A 155 -22.34 6.23 -0.39
N TYR A 156 -21.24 6.98 -0.45
CA TYR A 156 -21.19 8.38 -0.81
C TYR A 156 -20.36 8.57 -2.08
N GLY A 157 -20.95 9.20 -3.10
CA GLY A 157 -20.28 9.52 -4.35
C GLY A 157 -20.57 10.95 -4.82
N SER A 158 -19.55 11.72 -5.17
CA SER A 158 -19.76 12.99 -5.93
C SER A 158 -19.62 12.83 -7.45
N GLY A 159 -19.45 11.58 -7.88
CA GLY A 159 -19.24 11.15 -9.25
C GLY A 159 -20.40 11.29 -10.20
N THR A 160 -20.10 11.23 -11.49
CA THR A 160 -21.09 11.17 -12.56
C THR A 160 -22.01 9.95 -12.42
N TRP A 161 -21.43 8.81 -12.01
CA TRP A 161 -22.08 7.52 -11.83
C TRP A 161 -21.80 6.96 -10.43
N VAL A 162 -22.85 6.72 -9.65
CA VAL A 162 -22.77 6.13 -8.32
C VAL A 162 -23.65 4.89 -8.26
N TYR A 163 -23.03 3.73 -8.05
CA TYR A 163 -23.69 2.44 -7.86
C TYR A 163 -23.45 1.97 -6.43
N GLY A 164 -24.51 1.88 -5.63
CA GLY A 164 -24.43 1.45 -4.24
C GLY A 164 -25.30 0.23 -3.96
N ALA A 165 -24.73 -0.80 -3.34
CA ALA A 165 -25.47 -1.94 -2.80
C ALA A 165 -25.60 -1.79 -1.28
N GLY A 166 -26.68 -1.15 -0.84
CA GLY A 166 -26.95 -0.93 0.58
C GLY A 166 -28.12 0.04 0.83
N PRO A 167 -28.55 0.16 2.10
CA PRO A 167 -29.69 0.99 2.49
C PRO A 167 -29.49 2.49 2.26
N TRP A 168 -28.25 3.00 2.32
CA TRP A 168 -27.98 4.43 2.20
C TRP A 168 -26.98 4.73 1.08
N VAL A 169 -27.50 5.22 -0.05
CA VAL A 169 -26.69 5.60 -1.23
C VAL A 169 -26.93 7.08 -1.54
N TYR A 170 -25.88 7.88 -1.41
CA TYR A 170 -25.90 9.32 -1.67
C TYR A 170 -25.00 9.64 -2.85
N GLY A 171 -25.58 10.22 -3.90
CA GLY A 171 -24.86 10.68 -5.08
C GLY A 171 -25.17 12.14 -5.40
N ALA A 172 -24.16 12.94 -5.71
CA ALA A 172 -24.35 14.31 -6.20
C ALA A 172 -24.39 14.42 -7.74
N GLY A 173 -24.07 13.33 -8.45
CA GLY A 173 -24.07 13.30 -9.91
C GLY A 173 -25.41 12.91 -10.55
N PRO A 174 -25.46 12.98 -11.89
CA PRO A 174 -26.67 12.72 -12.67
C PRO A 174 -27.18 11.27 -12.59
N TRP A 175 -26.31 10.28 -12.32
CA TRP A 175 -26.69 8.87 -12.30
C TRP A 175 -26.39 8.22 -10.96
N VAL A 176 -27.43 7.96 -10.17
CA VAL A 176 -27.34 7.31 -8.86
C VAL A 176 -28.25 6.09 -8.84
N TYR A 177 -27.67 4.91 -8.61
CA TYR A 177 -28.38 3.64 -8.51
C TYR A 177 -28.11 2.99 -7.15
N GLY A 178 -29.16 2.82 -6.36
CA GLY A 178 -29.12 2.09 -5.09
C GLY A 178 -29.91 0.78 -5.19
N SER A 179 -29.28 -0.33 -4.82
CA SER A 179 -29.96 -1.62 -4.69
C SER A 179 -29.76 -2.17 -3.27
N GLY A 180 -30.73 -1.90 -2.40
CA GLY A 180 -30.83 -2.45 -1.06
C GLY A 180 -32.31 -2.43 -0.62
N PRO A 181 -32.71 -3.27 0.35
CA PRO A 181 -33.98 -3.05 1.03
C PRO A 181 -34.00 -1.70 1.77
#